data_AF-A0A1I6SZW9-F1
#
_entry.id   AF-A0A1I6SZW9-F1
#
_cell.length_a   1.000
_cell.length_b   1.000
_cell.length_c   1.000
_cell.angle_alpha   90.00
_cell.angle_beta   90.00
_cell.angle_gamma   90.00
#
_symmetry.space_group_name_H-M   'P 1'
#
loop_
_entity.id
_entity.type
_entity.pdbx_description
1 polymer ?
#
loop_
_entity_poly.entity_id
_entity_poly.type
_entity_poly.pdbx_seq_one_letter_code
_entity_poly.pdbx_strand_id
1 'polypeptide(L)'
;MFIKETIKVALKGRSIELFIFIASLIIQLYLANTQLHYWSSLTSIAFMLLCSILFRYIIANERFFHNDHPKLTYDNVVDYVFSKNICTVVFVFTTFMFVIQMTRYFNNTGFNFQNYDHILVYCLMVLGSENLLYGIYRRPVPIHNRDDKEEKLTDEMIDWQTIKIQLPSFVMLGLYCLAFFVYDFSPHLLTAMMYYIIGVFIFIYSLRSVHV
;
A
#
# COMPACT_ATOMS: atom_id res chain seq x y z
N MET A 1 -17.93 5.61 -9.23
CA MET A 1 -17.49 5.25 -10.60
C MET A 1 -16.13 4.53 -10.58
N PHE A 2 -15.12 5.14 -9.96
CA PHE A 2 -13.76 4.60 -9.90
C PHE A 2 -13.58 3.28 -9.15
N ILE A 3 -14.40 2.95 -8.14
CA ILE A 3 -14.30 1.66 -7.42
C ILE A 3 -14.55 0.47 -8.37
N LYS A 4 -15.61 0.54 -9.18
CA LYS A 4 -15.99 -0.55 -10.11
C LYS A 4 -14.94 -0.74 -11.21
N GLU A 5 -14.36 0.36 -11.69
CA GLU A 5 -13.24 0.31 -12.64
C GLU A 5 -11.95 -0.20 -12.00
N THR A 6 -11.67 0.20 -10.75
CA THR A 6 -10.51 -0.28 -10.01
C THR A 6 -10.57 -1.79 -9.81
N ILE A 7 -11.74 -2.32 -9.43
CA ILE A 7 -11.96 -3.78 -9.29
C ILE A 7 -11.83 -4.48 -10.66
N LYS A 8 -12.41 -3.90 -11.72
CA LYS A 8 -12.36 -4.48 -13.07
C LYS A 8 -10.94 -4.52 -13.65
N VAL A 9 -10.14 -3.48 -13.41
CA VAL A 9 -8.73 -3.40 -13.85
C VAL A 9 -7.85 -4.29 -12.98
N ALA A 10 -8.11 -4.40 -11.67
CA ALA A 10 -7.40 -5.33 -10.79
C ALA A 10 -7.61 -6.80 -11.22
N LEU A 11 -8.83 -7.17 -11.65
CA LEU A 11 -9.13 -8.52 -12.15
C LEU A 11 -8.56 -8.81 -13.55
N LYS A 12 -8.35 -7.79 -14.39
CA LYS A 12 -7.76 -7.91 -15.74
C LYS A 12 -6.23 -7.72 -15.80
N GLY A 13 -5.62 -7.21 -14.74
CA GLY A 13 -4.18 -6.93 -14.66
C GLY A 13 -3.33 -8.18 -14.45
N ARG A 14 -2.05 -8.00 -14.07
CA ARG A 14 -1.16 -9.07 -13.58
C ARG A 14 -1.63 -9.62 -12.24
N SER A 15 -2.82 -10.21 -12.24
CA SER A 15 -3.47 -10.82 -11.08
C SER A 15 -2.59 -11.90 -10.46
N ILE A 16 -1.76 -12.57 -11.26
CA ILE A 16 -0.84 -13.63 -10.80
C ILE A 16 0.27 -13.05 -9.91
N GLU A 17 0.94 -11.95 -10.26
CA GLU A 17 2.00 -11.36 -9.42
C GLU A 17 1.44 -10.84 -8.10
N LEU A 18 0.28 -10.16 -8.16
CA LEU A 18 -0.43 -9.71 -6.96
C LEU A 18 -0.86 -10.90 -6.10
N PHE A 19 -1.37 -11.97 -6.72
CA PHE A 19 -1.79 -13.20 -6.04
C PHE A 19 -0.60 -13.91 -5.40
N ILE A 20 0.53 -14.05 -6.09
CA ILE A 20 1.77 -14.63 -5.56
C ILE A 20 2.27 -13.80 -4.38
N PHE A 21 2.23 -12.48 -4.48
CA PHE A 21 2.64 -11.58 -3.39
C PHE A 21 1.72 -11.72 -2.17
N ILE A 22 0.40 -11.69 -2.37
CA ILE A 22 -0.60 -11.87 -1.31
C ILE A 22 -0.46 -13.27 -0.68
N ALA A 23 -0.29 -14.32 -1.49
CA ALA A 23 -0.09 -15.69 -1.01
C ALA A 23 1.21 -15.82 -0.19
N SER A 24 2.31 -15.23 -0.67
CA SER A 24 3.59 -15.19 0.04
C SER A 24 3.48 -14.47 1.38
N LEU A 25 2.75 -13.36 1.41
CA LEU A 25 2.45 -12.60 2.63
C LEU A 25 1.60 -13.40 3.61
N ILE A 26 0.57 -14.09 3.13
CA ILE A 26 -0.27 -14.94 3.97
C ILE A 26 0.57 -16.05 4.61
N ILE A 27 1.48 -16.67 3.85
CA ILE A 27 2.40 -17.70 4.35
C ILE A 27 3.37 -17.11 5.39
N GLN A 28 3.97 -15.95 5.12
CA GLN A 28 4.88 -15.28 6.05
C GLN A 28 4.18 -14.87 7.35
N LEU A 29 2.97 -14.33 7.26
CA LEU A 29 2.16 -13.94 8.41
C LEU A 29 1.69 -15.16 9.21
N TYR A 30 1.32 -16.23 8.53
CA TYR A 30 1.01 -17.51 9.16
C TYR A 30 2.23 -18.05 9.93
N LEU A 31 3.41 -18.08 9.31
CA LEU A 31 4.65 -18.55 9.95
C LEU A 31 5.05 -17.65 11.13
N ALA A 32 5.00 -16.34 10.97
CA ALA A 32 5.32 -15.38 12.01
C ALA A 32 4.40 -15.52 13.23
N ASN A 33 3.11 -15.79 13.00
CA ASN A 33 2.15 -15.94 14.10
C ASN A 33 2.16 -17.34 14.74
N THR A 34 2.47 -18.40 14.00
CA THR A 34 2.43 -19.78 14.51
C THR A 34 3.75 -20.26 15.12
N GLN A 35 4.89 -19.82 14.59
CA GLN A 35 6.20 -20.36 14.99
C GLN A 35 7.01 -19.42 15.89
N LEU A 36 6.70 -18.13 15.92
CA LEU A 36 7.57 -17.12 16.54
C LEU A 36 6.74 -16.17 17.40
N HIS A 37 6.37 -16.67 18.59
CA HIS A 37 5.55 -16.03 19.64
C HIS A 37 5.95 -14.59 20.05
N TYR A 38 7.09 -14.08 19.56
CA TYR A 38 7.69 -12.77 19.89
C TYR A 38 7.91 -11.83 18.69
N TRP A 39 7.50 -12.20 17.46
CA TRP A 39 7.78 -11.40 16.26
C TRP A 39 6.55 -10.65 15.73
N SER A 40 5.67 -10.17 16.62
CA SER A 40 4.56 -9.26 16.25
C SER A 40 5.04 -8.06 15.44
N SER A 41 6.29 -7.66 15.66
CA SER A 41 6.90 -6.58 14.92
C SER A 41 7.07 -6.91 13.43
N LEU A 42 7.41 -8.15 13.10
CA LEU A 42 7.59 -8.57 11.70
C LEU A 42 6.25 -8.72 10.99
N THR A 43 5.21 -9.15 11.71
CA THR A 43 3.84 -9.11 11.17
C THR A 43 3.39 -7.68 10.87
N SER A 44 3.73 -6.71 11.72
CA SER A 44 3.39 -5.30 11.48
C SER A 44 4.11 -4.74 10.26
N ILE A 45 5.39 -5.08 10.08
CA ILE A 45 6.17 -4.66 8.90
C ILE A 45 5.64 -5.27 7.62
N ALA A 46 5.26 -6.55 7.65
CA ALA A 46 4.62 -7.20 6.52
C ALA A 46 3.33 -6.48 6.11
N PHE A 47 2.51 -6.06 7.08
CA PHE A 47 1.30 -5.26 6.81
C PHE A 47 1.60 -3.84 6.32
N MET A 48 2.63 -3.18 6.86
CA MET A 48 3.09 -1.88 6.37
C MET A 48 3.54 -1.94 4.91
N LEU A 49 4.35 -2.94 4.56
CA LEU A 49 4.81 -3.18 3.20
C LEU A 49 3.65 -3.51 2.27
N LEU A 50 2.73 -4.39 2.69
CA LEU A 50 1.52 -4.73 1.95
C LEU A 50 0.68 -3.48 1.67
N CYS A 51 0.50 -2.62 2.67
CA CYS A 51 -0.29 -1.41 2.56
C CYS A 51 0.31 -0.43 1.54
N SER A 52 1.63 -0.20 1.64
CA SER A 52 2.38 0.64 0.70
C SER A 52 2.31 0.08 -0.74
N ILE A 53 2.59 -1.21 -0.93
CA ILE A 53 2.60 -1.85 -2.24
C ILE A 53 1.21 -1.83 -2.88
N LEU A 54 0.15 -2.15 -2.13
CA LEU A 54 -1.22 -2.10 -2.63
C LEU A 54 -1.65 -0.68 -3.00
N PHE A 55 -1.32 0.30 -2.17
CA PHE A 55 -1.61 1.70 -2.47
C PHE A 55 -0.98 2.12 -3.80
N ARG A 56 0.30 1.81 -4.00
CA ARG A 56 1.00 2.08 -5.26
C ARG A 56 0.44 1.29 -6.43
N TYR A 57 0.10 0.02 -6.23
CA TYR A 57 -0.52 -0.78 -7.28
C TYR A 57 -1.86 -0.20 -7.74
N ILE A 58 -2.62 0.43 -6.86
CA ILE A 58 -3.95 0.98 -7.14
C ILE A 58 -3.88 2.40 -7.75
N ILE A 59 -2.93 3.23 -7.30
CA ILE A 59 -2.82 4.65 -7.68
C ILE A 59 -1.77 4.90 -8.76
N ALA A 60 -0.60 4.29 -8.61
CA ALA A 60 0.59 4.61 -9.41
C ALA A 60 0.77 3.72 -10.62
N ASN A 61 0.03 2.61 -10.67
CA ASN A 61 0.06 1.69 -11.78
C ASN A 61 -0.41 2.41 -13.05
N GLU A 62 0.48 2.45 -14.02
CA GLU A 62 0.32 3.14 -15.29
C GLU A 62 -0.98 2.78 -16.03
N ARG A 63 -1.47 1.52 -15.89
CA ARG A 63 -2.79 1.13 -16.44
C ARG A 63 -3.97 1.79 -15.73
N PHE A 64 -3.89 1.96 -14.42
CA PHE A 64 -4.93 2.67 -13.68
C PHE A 64 -4.82 4.18 -13.93
N PHE A 65 -3.60 4.71 -13.97
CA PHE A 65 -3.35 6.11 -14.28
C PHE A 65 -3.88 6.48 -15.67
N HIS A 66 -3.55 5.73 -16.74
CA HIS A 66 -4.07 6.02 -18.08
C HIS A 66 -5.59 5.87 -18.23
N ASN A 67 -6.24 4.99 -17.46
CA ASN A 67 -7.69 4.83 -17.50
C ASN A 67 -8.45 5.89 -16.70
N ASP A 68 -7.86 6.36 -15.59
CA ASP A 68 -8.52 7.26 -14.65
C ASP A 68 -8.15 8.74 -14.89
N HIS A 69 -6.92 9.03 -15.30
CA HIS A 69 -6.43 10.39 -15.59
C HIS A 69 -7.30 11.16 -16.61
N PRO A 70 -7.75 10.60 -17.76
CA PRO A 70 -8.60 11.32 -18.69
C PRO A 70 -10.04 11.56 -18.18
N LYS A 71 -10.44 10.88 -17.10
CA LYS A 71 -11.75 11.08 -16.43
C LYS A 71 -11.64 11.95 -15.18
N LEU A 72 -10.41 12.36 -14.82
CA LEU A 72 -10.15 13.17 -13.66
C LEU A 72 -10.54 14.62 -14.00
N THR A 73 -11.55 15.12 -13.29
CA THR A 73 -11.98 16.52 -13.34
C THR A 73 -11.90 17.10 -11.94
N TYR A 74 -11.84 18.43 -11.82
CA TYR A 74 -11.76 19.14 -10.53
C TYR A 74 -12.80 18.65 -9.49
N ASP A 75 -14.01 18.38 -9.96
CA ASP A 75 -15.13 17.92 -9.14
C ASP A 75 -14.97 16.46 -8.67
N ASN A 76 -14.33 15.62 -9.48
CA ASN A 76 -14.20 14.18 -9.23
C ASN A 76 -12.88 13.79 -8.53
N VAL A 77 -11.97 14.74 -8.27
CA VAL A 77 -10.69 14.47 -7.57
C VAL A 77 -10.90 13.86 -6.19
N VAL A 78 -11.90 14.38 -5.45
CA VAL A 78 -12.19 13.90 -4.09
C VAL A 78 -12.63 12.44 -4.14
N ASP A 79 -13.59 12.13 -5.00
CA ASP A 79 -14.08 10.77 -5.22
C ASP A 79 -12.98 9.81 -5.68
N TYR A 80 -12.07 10.28 -6.54
CA TYR A 80 -10.91 9.51 -6.97
C TYR A 80 -10.00 9.16 -5.77
N VAL A 81 -9.56 10.15 -4.99
CA VAL A 81 -8.63 9.92 -3.87
C VAL A 81 -9.26 9.04 -2.80
N PHE A 82 -10.52 9.28 -2.43
CA PHE A 82 -11.24 8.45 -1.45
C PHE A 82 -11.47 7.04 -1.97
N SER A 83 -11.88 6.87 -3.22
CA SER A 83 -12.09 5.55 -3.82
C SER A 83 -10.83 4.69 -3.75
N LYS A 84 -9.66 5.28 -4.04
CA LYS A 84 -8.38 4.55 -4.07
C LYS A 84 -7.94 4.17 -2.66
N ASN A 85 -8.02 5.11 -1.72
CA ASN A 85 -7.73 4.87 -0.31
C ASN A 85 -8.64 3.81 0.31
N ILE A 86 -9.96 3.91 0.11
CA ILE A 86 -10.93 2.94 0.61
C ILE A 86 -10.65 1.56 0.01
N CYS A 87 -10.33 1.48 -1.28
CA CYS A 87 -9.98 0.22 -1.92
C CYS A 87 -8.75 -0.43 -1.27
N THR A 88 -7.69 0.35 -1.02
CA THR A 88 -6.49 -0.15 -0.32
C THR A 88 -6.82 -0.63 1.10
N VAL A 89 -7.55 0.17 1.88
CA VAL A 89 -7.91 -0.17 3.27
C VAL A 89 -8.76 -1.44 3.33
N VAL A 90 -9.79 -1.53 2.49
CA VAL A 90 -10.66 -2.72 2.42
C VAL A 90 -9.86 -3.96 2.04
N PHE A 91 -8.94 -3.83 1.08
CA PHE A 91 -8.13 -4.97 0.63
C PHE A 91 -7.16 -5.44 1.72
N VAL A 92 -6.45 -4.51 2.37
CA VAL A 92 -5.56 -4.81 3.49
C VAL A 92 -6.36 -5.46 4.64
N PHE A 93 -7.52 -4.92 4.98
CA PHE A 93 -8.40 -5.47 6.02
C PHE A 93 -8.90 -6.87 5.66
N THR A 94 -9.25 -7.11 4.41
CA THR A 94 -9.70 -8.44 3.95
C THR A 94 -8.56 -9.46 4.06
N THR A 95 -7.35 -9.09 3.61
CA THR A 95 -6.15 -9.94 3.76
C THR A 95 -5.83 -10.21 5.23
N PHE A 96 -5.94 -9.18 6.07
CA PHE A 96 -5.73 -9.28 7.51
C PHE A 96 -6.72 -10.27 8.17
N MET A 97 -8.01 -10.12 7.87
CA MET A 97 -9.04 -11.04 8.37
C MET A 97 -8.83 -12.46 7.87
N PHE A 98 -8.43 -12.64 6.61
CA PHE A 98 -8.13 -13.96 6.07
C PHE A 98 -6.98 -14.65 6.81
N VAL A 99 -5.90 -13.92 7.09
CA VAL A 99 -4.75 -14.43 7.86
C VAL A 99 -5.17 -14.88 9.26
N ILE A 100 -5.99 -14.09 9.95
CA ILE A 100 -6.49 -14.44 11.29
C ILE A 100 -7.28 -15.74 11.24
N GLN A 101 -8.22 -15.87 10.31
CA GLN A 101 -9.06 -17.06 10.22
C GLN A 101 -8.24 -18.30 9.86
N MET A 102 -7.26 -18.17 8.96
CA MET A 102 -6.33 -19.25 8.64
C MET A 102 -5.53 -19.67 9.86
N THR A 103 -4.95 -18.73 10.63
CA THR A 103 -4.20 -19.12 11.83
C THR A 103 -5.10 -19.81 12.87
N ARG A 104 -6.32 -19.32 13.09
CA ARG A 104 -7.28 -19.95 14.01
C ARG A 104 -7.63 -21.37 13.57
N TYR A 105 -7.83 -21.58 12.27
CA TYR A 105 -8.16 -22.89 11.71
C TYR A 105 -7.02 -23.90 11.88
N PHE A 106 -5.76 -23.50 11.65
CA PHE A 106 -4.62 -24.43 11.68
C PHE A 106 -4.05 -24.68 13.07
N ASN A 107 -4.02 -23.69 13.96
CA ASN A 107 -3.30 -23.81 15.23
C ASN A 107 -4.22 -23.90 16.46
N ASN A 108 -5.54 -23.73 16.29
CA ASN A 108 -6.55 -23.75 17.35
C ASN A 108 -6.23 -22.83 18.55
N THR A 109 -5.30 -21.88 18.37
CA THR A 109 -4.91 -20.87 19.35
C THR A 109 -5.64 -19.56 19.08
N GLY A 110 -5.92 -18.83 20.16
CA GLY A 110 -6.39 -17.45 20.06
C GLY A 110 -5.29 -16.57 19.49
N PHE A 111 -5.66 -15.67 18.56
CA PHE A 111 -4.76 -14.66 18.05
C PHE A 111 -4.58 -13.57 19.12
N ASN A 112 -3.36 -13.10 19.38
CA ASN A 112 -3.10 -12.10 20.43
C ASN A 112 -3.53 -10.69 20.00
N PHE A 113 -4.66 -10.21 20.54
CA PHE A 113 -5.31 -8.95 20.17
C PHE A 113 -4.54 -7.67 20.50
N GLN A 114 -3.55 -7.70 21.41
CA GLN A 114 -2.81 -6.50 21.81
C GLN A 114 -1.90 -5.92 20.71
N ASN A 115 -1.50 -6.72 19.72
CA ASN A 115 -0.64 -6.25 18.63
C ASN A 115 -1.41 -5.54 17.49
N TYR A 116 -2.75 -5.55 17.52
CA TYR A 116 -3.59 -5.07 16.42
C TYR A 116 -3.59 -3.55 16.31
N ASP A 117 -3.63 -2.87 17.46
CA ASP A 117 -3.66 -1.42 17.52
C ASP A 117 -2.39 -0.84 16.89
N HIS A 118 -1.24 -1.48 17.14
CA HIS A 118 0.04 -1.11 16.52
C HIS A 118 0.03 -1.30 15.01
N ILE A 119 -0.44 -2.45 14.51
CA ILE A 119 -0.54 -2.72 13.06
C ILE A 119 -1.40 -1.65 12.38
N LEU A 120 -2.56 -1.35 12.97
CA LEU A 120 -3.49 -0.36 12.43
C LEU A 120 -2.91 1.05 12.43
N VAL A 121 -2.26 1.45 13.52
CA VAL A 121 -1.54 2.74 13.64
C VAL A 121 -0.49 2.87 12.54
N TYR A 122 0.36 1.86 12.33
CA TYR A 122 1.40 1.94 11.31
C TYR A 122 0.86 1.88 9.88
N CYS A 123 -0.20 1.11 9.62
CA CYS A 123 -0.88 1.14 8.32
C CYS A 123 -1.43 2.55 8.01
N LEU A 124 -2.02 3.24 9.00
CA LEU A 124 -2.48 4.62 8.83
C LEU A 124 -1.31 5.59 8.56
N MET A 125 -0.20 5.45 9.28
CA MET A 125 1.00 6.26 9.08
C MET A 125 1.62 6.04 7.68
N VAL A 126 1.69 4.79 7.22
CA VAL A 126 2.17 4.44 5.88
C VAL A 126 1.25 5.01 4.79
N LEU A 127 -0.07 4.85 4.92
CA LEU A 127 -1.03 5.42 3.97
C LEU A 127 -0.96 6.96 3.95
N GLY A 128 -0.82 7.59 5.11
CA GLY A 128 -0.65 9.05 5.19
C GLY A 128 0.60 9.51 4.44
N SER A 129 1.71 8.79 4.63
CA SER A 129 2.98 9.05 3.95
C SER A 129 2.88 8.87 2.45
N GLU A 130 2.28 7.77 1.99
CA GLU A 130 2.11 7.52 0.56
C GLU A 130 1.20 8.60 -0.07
N ASN A 131 0.07 8.94 0.54
CA ASN A 131 -0.78 10.04 0.04
C ASN A 131 -0.01 11.37 -0.06
N LEU A 132 0.79 11.70 0.95
CA LEU A 132 1.62 12.91 0.97
C LEU A 132 2.68 12.88 -0.14
N LEU A 133 3.40 11.76 -0.28
CA LEU A 133 4.44 11.59 -1.29
C LEU A 133 3.87 11.63 -2.71
N TYR A 134 2.72 10.99 -2.97
CA TYR A 134 2.05 11.09 -4.27
C TYR A 134 1.52 12.50 -4.53
N GLY A 135 1.04 13.19 -3.50
CA GLY A 135 0.72 14.60 -3.57
C GLY A 135 1.90 15.45 -4.01
N ILE A 136 3.11 15.21 -3.50
CA ILE A 136 4.29 16.03 -3.84
C ILE A 136 4.88 15.65 -5.19
N TYR A 137 5.12 14.36 -5.43
CA TYR A 137 5.92 13.91 -6.57
C TYR A 137 5.10 13.70 -7.84
N ARG A 138 3.77 13.47 -7.74
CA ARG A 138 2.82 13.35 -8.87
C ARG A 138 3.26 12.45 -10.03
N ARG A 139 4.18 11.50 -9.80
CA ARG A 139 4.73 10.65 -10.86
C ARG A 139 4.11 9.27 -10.78
N PRO A 140 3.47 8.77 -11.85
CA PRO A 140 3.12 7.36 -11.93
C PRO A 140 4.40 6.53 -11.95
N VAL A 141 4.31 5.30 -11.43
CA VAL A 141 5.41 4.35 -11.48
C VAL A 141 5.25 3.55 -12.77
N PRO A 142 6.18 3.66 -13.75
CA PRO A 142 6.08 2.91 -14.99
C PRO A 142 6.13 1.41 -14.72
N ILE A 143 5.31 0.62 -15.42
CA ILE A 143 5.31 -0.84 -15.29
C ILE A 143 5.95 -1.43 -16.55
N HIS A 144 6.99 -2.25 -16.38
CA HIS A 144 7.58 -3.04 -17.45
C HIS A 144 6.49 -3.87 -18.17
N ASN A 145 6.15 -3.50 -19.41
CA ASN A 145 5.45 -4.40 -20.33
C ASN A 145 6.48 -5.37 -20.91
N ARG A 146 6.59 -6.57 -20.33
CA ARG A 146 7.40 -7.67 -20.89
C ARG A 146 6.73 -8.30 -22.11
N ASP A 147 6.37 -7.49 -23.10
CA ASP A 147 5.78 -8.02 -24.33
C ASP A 147 6.77 -8.13 -25.50
N ASP A 148 8.01 -7.61 -25.39
CA ASP A 148 9.02 -7.80 -26.45
C ASP A 148 10.43 -8.13 -25.95
N LYS A 149 11.14 -8.95 -26.75
CA LYS A 149 12.45 -9.55 -26.43
C LYS A 149 13.64 -8.58 -26.61
N GLU A 150 13.42 -7.34 -27.03
CA GLU A 150 14.49 -6.41 -27.43
C GLU A 150 14.93 -5.40 -26.35
N GLU A 151 14.25 -5.30 -25.19
CA GLU A 151 14.45 -4.15 -24.26
C GLU A 151 15.42 -4.35 -23.07
N LYS A 152 16.26 -5.39 -23.03
CA LYS A 152 17.11 -5.68 -21.86
C LYS A 152 18.10 -4.57 -21.44
N LEU A 153 18.52 -3.69 -22.35
CA LEU A 153 19.43 -2.57 -22.05
C LEU A 153 18.69 -1.29 -21.65
N THR A 154 17.47 -1.09 -22.15
CA THR A 154 16.57 0.00 -21.74
C THR A 154 15.93 -0.30 -20.38
N ASP A 155 15.74 -1.59 -20.07
CA ASP A 155 15.20 -2.10 -18.80
C ASP A 155 16.03 -1.60 -17.60
N GLU A 156 17.36 -1.66 -17.62
CA GLU A 156 18.20 -1.23 -16.48
C GLU A 156 18.08 0.27 -16.17
N MET A 157 18.03 1.12 -17.20
CA MET A 157 17.85 2.57 -17.02
C MET A 157 16.45 2.92 -16.50
N ILE A 158 15.42 2.20 -16.96
CA ILE A 158 14.03 2.36 -16.52
C ILE A 158 13.85 1.84 -15.09
N ASP A 159 14.55 0.76 -14.72
CA ASP A 159 14.52 0.19 -13.38
C ASP A 159 15.16 1.15 -12.37
N TRP A 160 16.25 1.82 -12.74
CA TRP A 160 16.89 2.84 -11.89
C TRP A 160 16.03 4.09 -11.67
N GLN A 161 15.31 4.53 -12.71
CA GLN A 161 14.34 5.63 -12.58
C GLN A 161 13.15 5.23 -11.69
N THR A 162 12.69 4.00 -11.82
CA THR A 162 11.61 3.43 -11.00
C THR A 162 12.01 3.36 -9.53
N ILE A 163 13.20 2.84 -9.23
CA ILE A 163 13.76 2.81 -7.87
C ILE A 163 13.91 4.22 -7.32
N LYS A 164 14.40 5.18 -8.11
CA LYS A 164 14.56 6.58 -7.69
C LYS A 164 13.23 7.23 -7.31
N ILE A 165 12.16 6.94 -8.05
CA ILE A 165 10.80 7.43 -7.72
C ILE A 165 10.28 6.80 -6.42
N GLN A 166 10.65 5.54 -6.15
CA GLN A 166 10.20 4.80 -4.97
C GLN A 166 11.05 5.02 -3.72
N LEU A 167 12.25 5.58 -3.87
CA LEU A 167 13.22 5.80 -2.79
C LEU A 167 12.63 6.55 -1.58
N PRO A 168 11.87 7.66 -1.74
CA PRO A 168 11.34 8.40 -0.60
C PRO A 168 10.43 7.54 0.28
N SER A 169 9.60 6.71 -0.34
CA SER A 169 8.69 5.83 0.38
C SER A 169 9.43 4.67 1.05
N PHE A 170 10.49 4.13 0.44
CA PHE A 170 11.35 3.13 1.10
C PHE A 170 12.08 3.70 2.31
N VAL A 171 12.58 4.94 2.20
CA VAL A 171 13.19 5.65 3.33
C VAL A 171 12.18 5.84 4.46
N MET A 172 10.95 6.26 4.15
CA MET A 172 9.87 6.39 5.15
C MET A 172 9.52 5.06 5.82
N LEU A 173 9.37 3.98 5.06
CA LEU A 173 9.17 2.62 5.60
C LEU A 173 10.32 2.21 6.51
N GLY A 174 11.57 2.46 6.10
CA GLY A 174 12.76 2.17 6.91
C GLY A 174 12.78 2.96 8.22
N LEU A 175 12.40 4.25 8.19
CA LEU A 175 12.29 5.08 9.39
C LEU A 175 11.19 4.57 10.34
N TYR A 176 10.06 4.10 9.81
CA TYR A 176 9.01 3.50 10.63
C TYR A 176 9.45 2.16 11.22
N CYS A 177 10.16 1.32 10.46
CA CYS A 177 10.76 0.09 10.98
C CYS A 177 11.75 0.38 12.12
N LEU A 178 12.59 1.42 11.98
CA LEU A 178 13.53 1.84 13.03
C LEU A 178 12.79 2.38 14.26
N ALA A 179 11.80 3.26 14.08
CA ALA A 179 10.98 3.79 15.16
C ALA A 179 10.32 2.67 15.97
N PHE A 180 9.85 1.64 15.29
CA PHE A 180 9.18 0.52 15.92
C PHE A 180 10.12 -0.48 16.59
N PHE A 181 11.21 -0.91 15.93
CA PHE A 181 12.12 -1.91 16.49
C PHE A 181 13.10 -1.36 17.53
N VAL A 182 13.59 -0.14 17.32
CA VAL A 182 14.67 0.42 18.13
C VAL A 182 14.12 1.20 19.31
N TYR A 183 12.99 1.89 19.11
CA TYR A 183 12.45 2.82 20.11
C TYR A 183 11.12 2.37 20.72
N ASP A 184 10.57 1.22 20.27
CA ASP A 184 9.23 0.74 20.65
C ASP A 184 8.15 1.85 20.54
N PHE A 185 8.36 2.76 19.57
CA PHE A 185 7.58 3.97 19.46
C PHE A 185 6.31 3.70 18.67
N SER A 186 5.20 3.50 19.35
CA SER A 186 3.89 3.47 18.71
C SER A 186 3.14 4.80 18.90
N PRO A 187 2.89 5.57 17.82
CA PRO A 187 2.09 6.78 17.94
C PRO A 187 0.66 6.44 18.35
N HIS A 188 0.03 7.35 19.11
CA HIS A 188 -1.37 7.19 19.48
C HIS A 188 -2.27 7.12 18.22
N LEU A 189 -3.32 6.31 18.27
CA LEU A 189 -4.27 6.12 17.17
C LEU A 189 -4.77 7.45 16.58
N LEU A 190 -5.16 8.38 17.45
CA LEU A 190 -5.59 9.73 17.05
C LEU A 190 -4.54 10.45 16.21
N THR A 191 -3.26 10.39 16.60
CA THR A 191 -2.15 11.01 15.86
C THR A 191 -2.00 10.39 14.47
N ALA A 192 -2.09 9.06 14.37
CA ALA A 192 -2.03 8.36 13.09
C ALA A 192 -3.23 8.68 12.19
N MET A 193 -4.44 8.80 12.75
CA MET A 193 -5.63 9.22 12.01
C MET A 193 -5.50 10.65 11.51
N MET A 194 -5.03 11.58 12.35
CA MET A 194 -4.78 12.97 11.94
C MET A 194 -3.74 13.04 10.82
N TYR A 195 -2.63 12.30 10.96
CA TYR A 195 -1.58 12.26 9.95
C TYR A 195 -2.10 11.72 8.61
N TYR A 196 -2.89 10.65 8.65
CA TYR A 196 -3.56 10.09 7.47
C TYR A 196 -4.48 11.10 6.79
N ILE A 197 -5.35 11.77 7.57
CA ILE A 197 -6.29 12.78 7.05
C ILE A 197 -5.54 13.93 6.38
N ILE A 198 -4.47 14.44 7.01
CA ILE A 198 -3.63 15.50 6.45
C ILE A 198 -3.00 15.04 5.12
N GLY A 199 -2.47 13.81 5.06
CA GLY A 199 -1.91 13.25 3.83
C GLY A 199 -2.94 13.19 2.69
N VAL A 200 -4.15 12.74 2.97
CA VAL A 200 -5.27 12.71 2.00
C VAL A 200 -5.62 14.13 1.51
N PHE A 201 -5.71 15.10 2.42
CA PHE A 201 -6.00 16.50 2.04
C PHE A 201 -4.92 17.09 1.13
N ILE A 202 -3.64 16.87 1.45
CA ILE A 202 -2.52 17.33 0.62
C ILE A 202 -2.61 16.70 -0.77
N PHE A 203 -2.95 15.40 -0.85
CA PHE A 203 -3.09 14.73 -2.13
C PHE A 203 -4.23 15.31 -2.99
N ILE A 204 -5.42 15.50 -2.39
CA ILE A 204 -6.58 16.12 -3.06
C ILE A 204 -6.22 17.52 -3.57
N TYR A 205 -5.65 18.37 -2.70
CA TYR A 205 -5.28 19.74 -3.06
C TYR A 205 -4.27 19.77 -4.19
N SER A 206 -3.27 18.89 -4.11
CA SER A 206 -2.25 18.76 -5.12
C SER A 206 -2.82 18.37 -6.49
N LEU A 207 -3.73 17.41 -6.56
CA LEU A 207 -4.37 17.02 -7.82
C LEU A 207 -5.29 18.12 -8.38
N ARG A 208 -6.00 18.83 -7.50
CA ARG A 208 -6.83 19.98 -7.91
C ARG A 208 -6.01 21.12 -8.50
N SER A 209 -4.82 21.39 -7.95
CA SER A 209 -3.95 22.48 -8.44
C SER A 209 -3.38 22.24 -9.85
N VAL A 210 -3.52 21.03 -10.40
CA VAL A 210 -3.11 20.69 -11.78
C VAL A 210 -4.19 21.04 -12.81
N HIS A 211 -5.44 21.18 -12.36
CA HIS A 211 -6.61 21.40 -13.21
C HIS A 211 -7.05 22.88 -13.25
N VAL A 212 -6.25 23.78 -12.68
CA VAL A 212 -6.37 25.24 -12.77
C VAL A 212 -5.33 25.75 -13.75
#